data_AF-A0A2K3MD76-F1
#
_entry.id   AF-A0A2K3MD76-F1
#
_cell.length_a   1.000
_cell.length_b   1.000
_cell.length_c   1.000
_cell.angle_alpha   90.00
_cell.angle_beta   90.00
_cell.angle_gamma   90.00
#
_symmetry.space_group_name_H-M   'P 1'
#
loop_
_entity.id
_entity.type
_entity.pdbx_description
1 polymer ?
#
loop_
_entity_poly.entity_id
_entity_poly.type
_entity_poly.pdbx_seq_one_letter_code
_entity_poly.pdbx_strand_id
1 'polypeptide(L)'
;VAISFTKIIVISIRPSTETLGKLPGTDMFCDVDQYPMAIQVPGVMIIRMKSALLCFANANFVKERIIKWVTQEESEDDKGNSKSSIQLVILDTANLVNIDTSGIASLEELYKCLSSHGKQ
;
A
#
# COMPACT_ATOMS: atom_id res chain seq x y z
N VAL A 1 18.09 -23.35 -12.53
CA VAL A 1 16.68 -23.38 -12.97
C VAL A 1 15.71 -23.32 -11.80
N ALA A 2 15.69 -24.31 -10.89
CA ALA A 2 14.75 -24.32 -9.75
C ALA A 2 14.81 -23.04 -8.88
N ILE A 3 16.01 -22.61 -8.47
CA ILE A 3 16.21 -21.37 -7.67
C ILE A 3 15.60 -20.14 -8.37
N SER A 4 15.76 -20.03 -9.69
CA SER A 4 15.21 -18.92 -10.47
C SER A 4 13.68 -18.92 -10.45
N PHE A 5 13.05 -20.07 -10.63
CA PHE A 5 11.59 -20.21 -10.53
C PHE A 5 11.08 -19.92 -9.12
N THR A 6 11.75 -20.44 -8.08
CA THR A 6 11.41 -20.13 -6.69
C THR A 6 11.46 -18.63 -6.44
N LYS A 7 12.51 -17.93 -6.92
CA LYS A 7 12.63 -16.48 -6.79
C LYS A 7 11.47 -15.75 -7.47
N ILE A 8 11.09 -16.15 -8.69
CA ILE A 8 9.95 -15.57 -9.41
C ILE A 8 8.66 -15.75 -8.61
N ILE A 9 8.39 -16.96 -8.12
CA ILE A 9 7.19 -17.26 -7.33
C ILE A 9 7.14 -16.40 -6.06
N VAL A 10 8.25 -16.32 -5.32
CA VAL A 10 8.33 -15.52 -4.08
C VAL A 10 8.06 -14.04 -4.35
N ILE A 11 8.67 -13.48 -5.40
CA ILE A 11 8.47 -12.06 -5.77
C ILE A 11 7.03 -11.82 -6.24
N SER A 12 6.44 -12.74 -6.99
CA SER A 12 5.05 -12.63 -7.45
C SER A 12 4.04 -12.68 -6.30
N ILE A 13 4.29 -13.45 -5.25
CA ILE A 13 3.41 -13.58 -4.06
C ILE A 13 3.53 -12.37 -3.14
N ARG A 14 4.74 -11.80 -3.01
CA ARG A 14 5.03 -10.66 -2.12
C ARG A 14 5.47 -9.44 -2.91
N PRO A 15 4.57 -8.83 -3.71
CA PRO A 15 4.92 -7.63 -4.44
C PRO A 15 5.35 -6.52 -3.48
N SER A 16 6.27 -5.69 -3.96
CA SER A 16 6.69 -4.49 -3.24
C SER A 16 5.55 -3.47 -3.23
N THR A 17 5.44 -2.74 -2.13
CA THR A 17 4.51 -1.62 -1.95
C THR A 17 5.32 -0.44 -1.45
N GLU A 18 5.04 0.75 -1.96
CA GLU A 18 5.73 1.99 -1.57
C GLU A 18 4.73 2.98 -0.99
N THR A 19 5.15 3.76 0.00
CA THR A 19 4.39 4.93 0.44
C THR A 19 4.88 6.15 -0.32
N LEU A 20 3.94 6.93 -0.85
CA LEU A 20 4.26 8.11 -1.63
C LEU A 20 4.09 9.40 -0.83
N GLY A 21 5.00 10.34 -1.08
CA GLY A 21 4.91 11.73 -0.61
C GLY A 21 4.90 12.69 -1.79
N LYS A 22 4.35 13.89 -1.59
CA LYS A 22 4.36 14.96 -2.59
C LYS A 22 5.75 15.61 -2.62
N LEU A 23 6.33 15.76 -3.80
CA LEU A 23 7.57 16.48 -3.98
C LEU A 23 7.31 18.00 -3.95
N PRO A 24 7.98 18.78 -3.09
CA PRO A 24 7.72 20.21 -2.94
C PRO A 24 7.87 21.00 -4.25
N GLY A 25 6.92 21.90 -4.52
CA GLY A 25 6.94 22.74 -5.73
C GLY A 25 6.53 22.02 -7.03
N THR A 26 6.04 20.78 -6.94
CA THR A 26 5.58 20.00 -8.10
C THR A 26 4.26 19.30 -7.78
N ASP A 27 3.63 18.68 -8.78
CA ASP A 27 2.50 17.76 -8.60
C ASP A 27 2.91 16.27 -8.68
N MET A 28 4.18 15.97 -8.42
CA MET A 28 4.70 14.61 -8.43
C MET A 28 4.61 13.95 -7.05
N PHE A 29 4.25 12.66 -7.06
CA PHE A 29 4.24 11.79 -5.89
C PHE A 29 5.28 10.67 -6.04
N CYS A 30 6.25 10.65 -5.13
CA CYS A 30 7.41 9.78 -5.19
C CYS A 30 7.55 8.96 -3.90
N ASP A 31 8.23 7.82 -3.99
CA ASP A 31 8.54 6.97 -2.84
C ASP A 31 9.33 7.76 -1.79
N VAL A 32 8.82 7.81 -0.57
CA VAL A 32 9.42 8.56 0.54
C VAL A 32 10.74 7.94 1.02
N ASP A 33 10.90 6.62 0.87
CA ASP A 33 12.13 5.92 1.24
C ASP A 33 13.25 6.25 0.25
N GLN A 34 12.90 6.40 -1.04
CA GLN A 34 13.85 6.77 -2.09
C GLN A 34 14.12 8.28 -2.16
N TYR A 35 13.11 9.10 -1.89
CA TYR A 35 13.18 10.56 -1.99
C TYR A 35 12.79 11.19 -0.64
N PRO A 36 13.75 11.39 0.28
CA PRO A 36 13.48 11.90 1.63
C PRO A 36 12.88 13.31 1.69
N MET A 37 12.96 14.07 0.58
CA MET A 37 12.29 15.38 0.45
C MET A 37 10.80 15.28 0.13
N ALA A 38 10.29 14.09 -0.21
CA ALA A 38 8.88 13.87 -0.47
C ALA A 38 8.09 13.91 0.84
N ILE A 39 7.09 14.79 0.91
CA ILE A 39 6.33 15.05 2.14
C ILE A 39 5.00 14.32 2.07
N GLN A 40 4.74 13.45 3.04
CA GLN A 40 3.43 12.82 3.18
C GLN A 40 2.38 13.85 3.58
N VAL A 41 1.17 13.70 3.03
CA VAL A 41 0.07 14.62 3.33
C VAL A 41 -0.56 14.18 4.66
N PRO A 42 -0.68 15.05 5.68
CA PRO A 42 -1.25 14.66 6.97
C PRO A 42 -2.66 14.07 6.82
N GLY A 43 -2.91 12.93 7.48
CA GLY A 43 -4.19 12.22 7.42
C GLY A 43 -4.46 11.47 6.11
N VAL A 44 -3.55 11.50 5.14
CA VAL A 44 -3.67 10.80 3.85
C VAL A 44 -2.50 9.86 3.66
N MET A 45 -2.77 8.58 3.45
CA MET A 45 -1.76 7.60 3.09
C MET A 45 -1.91 7.20 1.63
N ILE A 46 -0.84 7.38 0.84
CA ILE A 46 -0.81 7.03 -0.58
C ILE A 46 0.10 5.82 -0.76
N ILE A 47 -0.45 4.69 -1.20
CA ILE A 47 0.30 3.44 -1.37
C ILE A 47 0.34 3.08 -2.85
N ARG A 48 1.55 2.95 -3.40
CA ARG A 48 1.77 2.42 -4.75
C ARG A 48 2.00 0.92 -4.73
N MET A 49 1.26 0.22 -5.57
CA MET A 49 1.45 -1.21 -5.79
C MET A 49 2.50 -1.43 -6.90
N LYS A 50 3.65 -1.99 -6.56
CA LYS A 50 4.68 -2.42 -7.54
C LYS A 50 4.41 -3.85 -8.01
N SER A 51 3.24 -4.06 -8.59
CA SER A 51 2.88 -5.32 -9.24
C SER A 51 2.08 -5.07 -10.50
N ALA A 52 2.43 -5.77 -11.58
CA ALA A 52 1.63 -5.78 -12.80
C ALA A 52 0.35 -6.62 -12.67
N LEU A 53 0.29 -7.51 -11.67
CA LEU A 53 -0.82 -8.45 -11.48
C LEU A 53 -1.32 -8.42 -10.04
N LEU A 54 -2.63 -8.36 -9.86
CA LEU A 54 -3.30 -8.58 -8.59
C LEU A 54 -4.21 -9.81 -8.72
N CYS A 55 -3.74 -10.94 -8.21
CA CYS A 55 -4.37 -12.23 -8.46
C CYS A 55 -4.39 -13.11 -7.21
N PHE A 56 -4.97 -14.32 -7.31
CA PHE A 56 -5.06 -15.28 -6.21
C PHE A 56 -3.74 -15.50 -5.44
N ALA A 57 -2.59 -15.37 -6.12
CA ALA A 57 -1.28 -15.60 -5.53
C ALA A 57 -0.85 -14.50 -4.54
N ASN A 58 -1.30 -13.25 -4.71
CA ASN A 58 -0.79 -12.10 -3.96
C ASN A 58 -1.87 -11.18 -3.36
N ALA A 59 -3.13 -11.33 -3.75
CA ALA A 59 -4.20 -10.43 -3.35
C ALA A 59 -4.39 -10.34 -1.83
N ASN A 60 -4.36 -11.49 -1.13
CA ASN A 60 -4.42 -11.52 0.33
C ASN A 60 -3.22 -10.83 0.98
N PHE A 61 -2.01 -11.08 0.47
CA PHE A 61 -0.79 -10.46 0.99
C PHE A 61 -0.86 -8.93 0.86
N VAL A 62 -1.30 -8.42 -0.29
CA VAL A 62 -1.46 -6.97 -0.52
C VAL A 62 -2.48 -6.37 0.44
N LYS A 63 -3.65 -6.99 0.58
CA LYS A 63 -4.70 -6.54 1.51
C LYS A 63 -4.18 -6.45 2.94
N GLU A 64 -3.60 -7.53 3.45
CA GLU A 64 -3.05 -7.59 4.81
C GLU A 64 -1.92 -6.58 5.02
N ARG A 65 -1.07 -6.39 4.00
CA ARG A 65 -0.01 -5.37 4.03
C ARG A 65 -0.61 -3.98 4.18
N ILE A 66 -1.59 -3.60 3.37
CA ILE A 66 -2.20 -2.26 3.43
C ILE A 66 -2.83 -2.03 4.80
N ILE A 67 -3.64 -2.98 5.29
CA ILE A 67 -4.27 -2.89 6.62
C ILE A 67 -3.20 -2.69 7.70
N LYS A 68 -2.12 -3.47 7.68
CA LYS A 68 -1.03 -3.35 8.65
C LYS A 68 -0.39 -1.97 8.62
N TRP A 69 -0.18 -1.39 7.44
CA TRP A 69 0.43 -0.06 7.30
C TRP A 69 -0.47 1.02 7.88
N VAL A 70 -1.77 0.97 7.56
CA VAL A 70 -2.78 1.88 8.13
C VAL A 70 -2.74 1.82 9.67
N THR A 71 -2.75 0.62 10.24
CA THR A 71 -2.78 0.45 11.71
C THR A 71 -1.46 0.82 12.39
N GLN A 72 -0.31 0.61 11.74
CA GLN A 72 1.00 0.92 12.31
C GLN A 72 1.27 2.42 12.35
N GLU A 73 0.85 3.17 11.32
CA GLU A 73 0.91 4.64 11.32
C GLU A 73 0.04 5.25 12.43
N GLU A 74 -1.04 4.59 12.83
CA GLU A 74 -1.92 5.04 13.92
C GLU A 74 -1.39 4.69 15.33
N SER A 75 -0.37 3.83 15.44
CA SER A 75 0.21 3.47 16.73
C SER A 75 1.03 4.63 17.34
N GLU A 76 0.91 4.81 18.66
CA GLU A 76 1.62 5.85 19.41
C GLU A 76 3.14 5.73 19.20
N ASP A 77 3.81 6.84 18.90
CA ASP A 77 5.27 6.88 19.02
C ASP A 77 5.67 6.71 20.50
N ASP A 78 6.89 6.22 20.78
CA ASP A 78 7.48 6.05 22.13
C ASP A 78 7.41 7.29 23.06
N LYS A 79 6.97 8.45 22.54
CA LYS A 79 6.81 9.73 23.23
C LYS A 79 5.35 10.09 23.56
N GLY A 80 4.37 9.22 23.30
CA GLY A 80 2.95 9.44 23.61
C GLY A 80 2.26 10.52 22.75
N ASN A 81 2.87 10.91 21.62
CA ASN A 81 2.20 11.75 20.64
C ASN A 81 1.37 10.83 19.71
N SER A 82 0.06 11.06 19.67
CA SER A 82 -0.80 10.49 18.64
C SER A 82 -0.28 10.94 17.28
N LYS A 83 0.18 10.00 16.45
CA LYS A 83 0.30 10.25 15.01
C LYS A 83 -1.07 10.62 14.47
N SER A 84 -1.09 11.47 13.45
CA SER A 84 -2.35 11.89 12.81
C SER A 84 -3.10 10.65 12.31
N SER A 85 -4.36 10.47 12.75
CA SER A 85 -5.18 9.35 12.27
C SER A 85 -5.28 9.39 10.76
N ILE A 86 -5.07 8.27 10.09
CA ILE A 86 -5.26 8.18 8.64
C ILE A 86 -6.76 8.20 8.37
N GLN A 87 -7.21 9.20 7.61
CA GLN A 87 -8.62 9.37 7.23
C GLN A 87 -8.87 8.87 5.81
N LEU A 88 -7.86 8.98 4.93
CA LEU A 88 -7.96 8.64 3.52
C LEU A 88 -6.79 7.74 3.10
N VAL A 89 -7.10 6.64 2.43
CA VAL A 89 -6.12 5.74 1.81
C VAL A 89 -6.27 5.81 0.29
N ILE A 90 -5.23 6.28 -0.40
CA ILE A 90 -5.17 6.32 -1.86
C ILE A 90 -4.32 5.15 -2.34
N LEU A 91 -4.90 4.28 -3.16
CA LEU A 91 -4.17 3.20 -3.83
C LEU A 91 -3.76 3.64 -5.23
N ASP A 92 -2.46 3.82 -5.43
CA ASP A 92 -1.86 4.02 -6.76
C ASP A 92 -1.64 2.65 -7.41
N THR A 93 -2.57 2.30 -8.29
CA THR A 93 -2.55 1.07 -9.10
C THR A 93 -2.10 1.34 -10.53
N ALA A 94 -1.41 2.44 -10.83
CA ALA A 94 -1.00 2.79 -12.21
C ALA A 94 -0.15 1.69 -12.88
N ASN A 95 0.56 0.88 -12.10
CA ASN A 95 1.36 -0.23 -12.59
C ASN A 95 0.56 -1.53 -12.83
N LEU A 96 -0.70 -1.59 -12.40
CA LEU A 96 -1.53 -2.78 -12.49
C LEU A 96 -2.01 -2.98 -13.92
N VAL A 97 -1.63 -4.10 -14.52
CA VAL A 97 -2.00 -4.47 -15.89
C VAL A 97 -3.23 -5.38 -15.90
N ASN A 98 -3.36 -6.27 -14.92
CA ASN A 98 -4.48 -7.21 -14.86
C ASN A 98 -4.86 -7.58 -13.42
N ILE A 99 -6.14 -7.88 -13.24
CA ILE A 99 -6.74 -8.28 -11.96
C ILE A 99 -7.68 -9.47 -12.20
N ASP A 100 -7.63 -10.48 -11.32
CA ASP A 100 -8.57 -11.60 -11.34
C ASP A 100 -9.69 -11.43 -10.30
N THR A 101 -10.60 -12.41 -10.23
CA THR A 101 -11.71 -12.40 -9.29
C THR A 101 -11.27 -12.38 -7.82
N SER A 102 -10.14 -13.01 -7.49
CA SER A 102 -9.58 -13.01 -6.13
C SER A 102 -8.99 -11.65 -5.78
N GLY A 103 -8.36 -10.99 -6.76
CA GLY A 103 -7.88 -9.62 -6.66
C GLY A 103 -9.01 -8.63 -6.38
N ILE A 104 -10.09 -8.70 -7.15
CA ILE A 104 -11.28 -7.85 -6.97
C ILE A 104 -11.88 -8.08 -5.58
N ALA A 105 -12.13 -9.34 -5.19
CA ALA A 105 -12.69 -9.68 -3.88
C ALA A 105 -11.82 -9.14 -2.74
N SER A 106 -10.49 -9.24 -2.86
CA SER A 106 -9.57 -8.72 -1.85
C SER A 106 -9.60 -7.20 -1.72
N LEU A 107 -9.80 -6.46 -2.82
CA LEU A 107 -9.98 -5.00 -2.78
C LEU A 107 -11.33 -4.61 -2.18
N GLU A 108 -12.40 -5.35 -2.47
CA GLU A 108 -13.72 -5.12 -1.84
C GLU A 108 -13.67 -5.37 -0.33
N GLU A 109 -12.99 -6.43 0.11
CA GLU A 109 -12.78 -6.72 1.53
C GLU A 109 -11.91 -5.65 2.19
N LEU A 110 -10.86 -5.19 1.52
CA LEU A 110 -10.03 -4.08 1.98
C LEU A 110 -10.88 -2.82 2.20
N TYR A 111 -11.69 -2.43 1.21
CA TYR A 111 -12.56 -1.27 1.30
C TYR A 111 -13.56 -1.39 2.46
N LYS A 112 -14.23 -2.54 2.61
CA LYS A 112 -15.15 -2.80 3.72
C LYS A 112 -14.46 -2.69 5.08
N CYS A 113 -13.23 -3.22 5.18
CA CYS A 113 -12.44 -3.17 6.41
C CYS A 113 -12.02 -1.73 6.74
N LEU A 114 -11.57 -0.93 5.77
CA LEU A 114 -11.21 0.47 6.00
C LEU A 114 -12.45 1.31 6.35
N SER A 115 -13.55 1.11 5.61
CA SER A 115 -14.82 1.79 5.85
C SER A 115 -15.40 1.51 7.24
N SER A 116 -15.30 0.27 7.74
CA SER A 116 -15.76 -0.06 9.09
C SER A 116 -14.98 0.64 10.20
N HIS A 117 -13.78 1.14 9.89
CA HIS A 117 -12.94 1.94 10.79
C HIS A 117 -13.03 3.45 10.50
N GLY A 118 -14.03 3.89 9.70
CA GLY A 118 -14.25 5.29 9.39
C GLY A 118 -13.23 5.90 8.41
N LYS A 119 -12.48 5.05 7.68
CA LYS A 119 -11.48 5.47 6.71
C LYS A 119 -12.04 5.35 5.29
N GLN A 120 -11.69 6.30 4.44
CA GLN A 120 -12.08 6.32 3.02
C GLN A 120 -11.03 5.66 2.13
#